data_AF-A0A1Q8C5I9-F1
#
_entry.id   AF-A0A1Q8C5I9-F1
#
_cell.length_a   1.000
_cell.length_b   1.000
_cell.length_c   1.000
_cell.angle_alpha   90.00
_cell.angle_beta   90.00
_cell.angle_gamma   90.00
#
_symmetry.space_group_name_H-M   'P 1'
#
loop_
_entity.id
_entity.type
_entity.pdbx_description
1 polymer ?
#
loop_
_entity_poly.entity_id
_entity_poly.type
_entity_poly.pdbx_seq_one_letter_code
_entity_poly.pdbx_strand_id
1 'polypeptide(L)'
;MSNVRPLSVTTLLTLLVTALTGFGLTAAATTVTAPEVAAVQPVCGDTSGYELVPLGDLPPEATDTAELIAAGGPFPYPQDGTVFGNREDLLPDCAQGYYHEYTVETPGLPHRGARRIVTGSAGEHFFTDDHYASFVLVDLEAAPDECGAPSGLDEVPVADLPSEVGRTVALVRAGGPYPYPGDGQAYQNREGLLPDCASGYYRLFTVPTPGVSGRGDRRLVSGEGGEFYYTPDRYATFVEVDTDG
;
A
#
# COMPACT_ATOMS: atom_id res chain seq x y z
N MET A 1 49.63 -73.52 18.72
CA MET A 1 50.37 -73.16 19.93
C MET A 1 51.63 -72.45 19.50
N SER A 2 51.74 -71.14 19.74
CA SER A 2 53.03 -70.43 19.78
C SER A 2 52.82 -69.09 20.48
N ASN A 3 53.04 -69.11 21.79
CA ASN A 3 53.36 -67.94 22.60
C ASN A 3 54.76 -67.46 22.19
N VAL A 4 54.98 -66.16 21.95
CA VAL A 4 56.15 -65.42 22.47
C VAL A 4 55.81 -63.91 22.52
N ARG A 5 55.77 -63.36 23.73
CA ARG A 5 56.13 -61.97 24.09
C ARG A 5 57.61 -62.00 24.55
N PRO A 6 58.36 -60.90 24.82
CA PRO A 6 58.26 -59.46 24.52
C PRO A 6 59.66 -58.85 24.14
N LEU A 7 59.80 -57.52 24.24
CA LEU A 7 60.97 -56.67 24.62
C LEU A 7 61.09 -55.50 23.63
N SER A 8 60.66 -54.27 23.94
CA SER A 8 61.16 -53.26 24.91
C SER A 8 62.20 -52.30 24.33
N VAL A 9 62.03 -51.01 24.70
CA VAL A 9 62.98 -49.86 24.64
C VAL A 9 63.15 -49.28 23.22
N THR A 10 62.97 -47.99 22.91
CA THR A 10 63.51 -46.79 23.58
C THR A 10 62.78 -45.53 23.11
N THR A 11 62.62 -44.58 24.03
CA THR A 11 62.27 -43.16 23.92
C THR A 11 63.04 -42.42 22.80
N LEU A 12 62.38 -41.49 22.08
CA LEU A 12 62.52 -40.03 22.23
C LEU A 12 62.18 -39.25 20.93
N LEU A 13 61.09 -38.49 21.01
CA LEU A 13 60.84 -37.14 20.49
C LEU A 13 61.40 -36.72 19.10
N THR A 14 60.52 -36.63 18.11
CA THR A 14 60.50 -35.50 17.16
C THR A 14 59.07 -35.05 16.92
N LEU A 15 58.79 -33.84 17.37
CA LEU A 15 57.56 -33.09 17.18
C LEU A 15 57.57 -32.52 15.75
N LEU A 16 56.56 -32.85 14.94
CA LEU A 16 56.23 -32.04 13.75
C LEU A 16 54.72 -31.83 13.70
N VAL A 17 54.32 -30.65 14.14
CA VAL A 17 52.99 -30.08 13.96
C VAL A 17 52.90 -29.60 12.51
N THR A 18 51.98 -30.17 11.73
CA THR A 18 51.53 -29.53 10.49
C THR A 18 50.02 -29.32 10.58
N ALA A 19 49.66 -28.04 10.58
CA ALA A 19 48.33 -27.50 10.74
C ALA A 19 47.38 -27.98 9.64
N LEU A 20 46.23 -28.49 10.05
CA LEU A 20 45.06 -28.65 9.20
C LEU A 20 44.31 -27.31 9.21
N THR A 21 44.61 -26.44 8.27
CA THR A 21 43.89 -25.17 8.10
C THR A 21 42.47 -25.47 7.62
N GLY A 22 41.50 -25.34 8.53
CA GLY A 22 40.08 -25.33 8.21
C GLY A 22 39.75 -24.13 7.32
N PHE A 23 39.36 -24.41 6.08
CA PHE A 23 38.85 -23.41 5.15
C PHE A 23 37.36 -23.21 5.46
N GLY A 24 37.07 -22.30 6.40
CA GLY A 24 35.70 -21.87 6.66
C GLY A 24 35.22 -21.02 5.48
N LEU A 25 34.30 -21.56 4.66
CA LEU A 25 33.53 -20.75 3.72
C LEU A 25 32.58 -19.85 4.52
N THR A 26 33.00 -18.62 4.78
CA THR A 26 32.06 -17.57 5.19
C THR A 26 31.30 -17.13 3.95
N ALA A 27 30.06 -17.60 3.79
CA ALA A 27 29.13 -17.00 2.84
C ALA A 27 28.85 -15.57 3.31
N ALA A 28 29.40 -14.58 2.59
CA ALA A 28 29.04 -13.20 2.80
C ALA A 28 27.57 -13.03 2.37
N ALA A 29 26.70 -12.79 3.35
CA ALA A 29 25.33 -12.36 3.07
C ALA A 29 25.40 -10.97 2.43
N THR A 30 25.22 -10.89 1.12
CA THR A 30 24.92 -9.63 0.44
C THR A 30 23.52 -9.21 0.86
N THR A 31 23.44 -8.23 1.76
CA THR A 31 22.21 -7.48 1.99
C THR A 31 21.90 -6.72 0.70
N VAL A 32 20.84 -7.14 -0.01
CA VAL A 32 20.25 -6.34 -1.08
C VAL A 32 19.45 -5.26 -0.37
N THR A 33 19.99 -4.04 -0.30
CA THR A 33 19.23 -2.87 0.13
C THR A 33 18.17 -2.62 -0.95
N ALA A 34 16.89 -2.63 -0.55
CA ALA A 34 15.79 -2.26 -1.44
C ALA A 34 16.03 -0.83 -1.98
N PRO A 35 15.64 -0.53 -3.24
CA PRO A 35 15.71 0.83 -3.75
C PRO A 35 14.83 1.72 -2.88
N GLU A 36 15.43 2.74 -2.28
CA GLU A 36 14.72 3.85 -1.65
C GLU A 36 13.90 4.53 -2.75
N VAL A 37 12.57 4.59 -2.58
CA VAL A 37 11.68 5.27 -3.53
C VAL A 37 12.06 6.74 -3.54
N ALA A 38 12.74 7.17 -4.61
CA ALA A 38 13.19 8.54 -4.73
C ALA A 38 11.98 9.45 -5.01
N ALA A 39 11.69 10.35 -4.08
CA ALA A 39 10.61 11.29 -4.23
C ALA A 39 10.83 12.26 -5.41
N VAL A 40 9.74 12.70 -6.03
CA VAL A 40 9.76 13.62 -7.19
C VAL A 40 10.45 14.94 -6.84
N GLN A 41 11.40 15.37 -7.68
CA GLN A 41 12.18 16.59 -7.49
C GLN A 41 11.78 17.69 -8.50
N PRO A 42 11.40 18.90 -8.07
CA PRO A 42 11.26 20.03 -8.95
C PRO A 42 12.63 20.54 -9.43
N VAL A 43 12.70 21.12 -10.62
CA VAL A 43 13.97 21.71 -11.13
C VAL A 43 14.42 22.93 -10.30
N CYS A 44 13.48 23.57 -9.61
CA CYS A 44 13.66 24.78 -8.84
C CYS A 44 14.02 24.55 -7.36
N GLY A 45 14.11 23.31 -6.89
CA GLY A 45 14.58 23.04 -5.53
C GLY A 45 14.57 21.58 -5.16
N ASP A 46 14.62 21.33 -3.86
CA ASP A 46 14.88 20.01 -3.28
C ASP A 46 13.74 19.63 -2.33
N THR A 47 13.20 18.43 -2.51
CA THR A 47 12.12 17.89 -1.67
C THR A 47 12.60 16.81 -0.69
N SER A 48 13.90 16.52 -0.63
CA SER A 48 14.47 15.57 0.33
C SER A 48 14.34 16.00 1.80
N GLY A 49 14.04 17.29 2.05
CA GLY A 49 13.82 17.83 3.40
C GLY A 49 12.41 17.62 3.96
N TYR A 50 11.47 17.08 3.17
CA TYR A 50 10.10 16.83 3.61
C TYR A 50 9.96 15.41 4.12
N GLU A 51 9.09 15.21 5.11
CA GLU A 51 8.60 13.87 5.43
C GLU A 51 7.81 13.34 4.24
N LEU A 52 8.20 12.17 3.73
CA LEU A 52 7.49 11.46 2.67
C LEU A 52 6.43 10.57 3.31
N VAL A 53 5.16 10.84 3.02
CA VAL A 53 4.01 10.13 3.60
C VAL A 53 3.21 9.46 2.48
N PRO A 54 2.96 8.14 2.55
CA PRO A 54 2.05 7.46 1.64
C PRO A 54 0.67 8.12 1.61
N LEU A 55 0.06 8.25 0.44
CA LEU A 55 -1.29 8.80 0.32
C LEU A 55 -2.31 8.06 1.21
N GLY A 56 -2.15 6.74 1.38
CA GLY A 56 -3.01 5.93 2.24
C GLY A 56 -2.92 6.24 3.73
N ASP A 57 -1.83 6.87 4.19
CA ASP A 57 -1.64 7.26 5.58
C ASP A 57 -2.24 8.65 5.89
N LEU A 58 -2.70 9.37 4.87
CA LEU A 58 -3.40 10.66 5.00
C LEU A 58 -4.90 10.45 5.26
N PRO A 59 -5.64 11.48 5.70
CA PRO A 59 -7.10 11.38 5.79
C PRO A 59 -7.72 10.93 4.47
N PRO A 60 -8.75 10.06 4.46
CA PRO A 60 -9.32 9.50 3.23
C PRO A 60 -9.76 10.53 2.19
N GLU A 61 -10.17 11.72 2.62
CA GLU A 61 -10.55 12.81 1.72
C GLU A 61 -9.37 13.30 0.85
N ALA A 62 -8.13 13.06 1.28
CA ALA A 62 -6.93 13.35 0.48
C ALA A 62 -6.88 12.44 -0.76
N THR A 63 -7.25 11.16 -0.64
CA THR A 63 -7.37 10.23 -1.76
C THR A 63 -8.44 10.69 -2.74
N ASP A 64 -9.63 11.07 -2.25
CA ASP A 64 -10.69 11.63 -3.10
C ASP A 64 -10.19 12.85 -3.89
N THR A 65 -9.43 13.73 -3.22
CA THR A 65 -8.87 14.94 -3.83
C THR A 65 -7.79 14.60 -4.87
N ALA A 66 -6.88 13.67 -4.57
CA ALA A 66 -5.84 13.20 -5.49
C ALA A 66 -6.44 12.59 -6.77
N GLU A 67 -7.56 11.87 -6.65
CA GLU A 67 -8.27 11.31 -7.81
C GLU A 67 -8.93 12.36 -8.69
N LEU A 68 -9.52 13.38 -8.07
CA LEU A 68 -10.04 14.54 -8.81
C LEU A 68 -8.91 15.27 -9.54
N ILE A 69 -7.75 15.43 -8.90
CA ILE A 69 -6.55 16.01 -9.53
C ILE A 69 -6.13 15.18 -10.74
N ALA A 70 -6.01 13.85 -10.58
CA ALA A 70 -5.63 12.94 -11.66
C ALA A 70 -6.65 12.94 -12.82
N ALA A 71 -7.95 13.07 -12.51
CA ALA A 71 -9.03 13.16 -13.50
C ALA A 71 -9.16 14.54 -14.18
N GLY A 72 -8.51 15.58 -13.65
CA GLY A 72 -8.68 16.96 -14.10
C GLY A 72 -10.02 17.59 -13.68
N GLY A 73 -10.63 17.10 -12.61
CA GLY A 73 -11.92 17.55 -12.07
C GLY A 73 -13.13 16.75 -12.57
N PRO A 74 -14.36 17.27 -12.39
CA PRO A 74 -14.70 18.60 -11.89
C PRO A 74 -14.35 18.78 -10.41
N PHE A 75 -13.79 19.95 -10.05
CA PHE A 75 -13.42 20.23 -8.67
C PHE A 75 -14.59 20.81 -7.86
N PRO A 76 -14.76 20.40 -6.59
CA PRO A 76 -15.91 20.79 -5.77
C PRO A 76 -15.85 22.24 -5.30
N TYR A 77 -14.66 22.83 -5.16
CA TYR A 77 -14.52 24.20 -4.68
C TYR A 77 -14.00 25.15 -5.76
N PRO A 78 -14.49 26.41 -5.82
CA PRO A 78 -14.04 27.41 -6.79
C PRO A 78 -12.54 27.76 -6.72
N GLN A 79 -11.88 27.50 -5.59
CA GLN A 79 -10.46 27.74 -5.37
C GLN A 79 -9.58 26.60 -5.88
N ASP A 80 -10.16 25.42 -6.11
CA ASP A 80 -9.39 24.25 -6.51
C ASP A 80 -8.83 24.44 -7.91
N GLY A 81 -7.53 24.13 -8.07
CA GLY A 81 -6.78 24.38 -9.29
C GLY A 81 -6.33 25.83 -9.47
N THR A 82 -6.58 26.74 -8.52
CA THR A 82 -6.01 28.09 -8.57
C THR A 82 -4.53 28.10 -8.16
N VAL A 83 -3.79 29.12 -8.58
CA VAL A 83 -2.35 29.23 -8.29
C VAL A 83 -2.11 29.40 -6.80
N PHE A 84 -1.32 28.50 -6.22
CA PHE A 84 -0.81 28.62 -4.86
C PHE A 84 0.41 29.54 -4.84
N GLY A 85 0.40 30.50 -3.91
CA GLY A 85 1.37 31.59 -3.90
C GLY A 85 2.68 31.32 -3.19
N ASN A 86 2.79 30.23 -2.42
CA ASN A 86 3.96 29.89 -1.58
C ASN A 86 4.54 31.09 -0.80
N ARG A 87 3.70 31.88 -0.12
CA ARG A 87 4.14 33.16 0.49
C ARG A 87 4.92 32.96 1.78
N GLU A 88 4.70 31.82 2.41
CA GLU A 88 5.33 31.38 3.63
C GLU A 88 6.69 30.71 3.36
N ASP A 89 7.08 30.57 2.08
CA ASP A 89 8.34 29.98 1.62
C ASP A 89 8.58 28.56 2.17
N LEU A 90 7.48 27.80 2.34
CA LEU A 90 7.51 26.44 2.88
C LEU A 90 7.62 25.37 1.81
N LEU A 91 7.39 25.70 0.53
CA LEU A 91 7.67 24.86 -0.64
C LEU A 91 8.92 25.36 -1.37
N PRO A 92 9.55 24.54 -2.24
CA PRO A 92 10.65 25.02 -3.09
C PRO A 92 10.31 26.31 -3.86
N ASP A 93 11.28 27.22 -3.99
CA ASP A 93 11.09 28.55 -4.60
C ASP A 93 11.03 28.47 -6.14
N CYS A 94 9.88 28.01 -6.64
CA CYS A 94 9.58 27.84 -8.05
C CYS A 94 8.90 29.08 -8.66
N ALA A 95 8.92 29.18 -9.98
CA ALA A 95 8.31 30.30 -10.69
C ALA A 95 6.80 30.45 -10.38
N GLN A 96 6.27 31.67 -10.47
CA GLN A 96 4.85 31.92 -10.27
C GLN A 96 3.99 31.06 -11.22
N GLY A 97 2.92 30.48 -10.67
CA GLY A 97 2.02 29.59 -11.41
C GLY A 97 2.51 28.14 -11.47
N TYR A 98 3.63 27.81 -10.82
CA TYR A 98 4.12 26.45 -10.75
C TYR A 98 3.27 25.55 -9.84
N TYR A 99 2.77 26.11 -8.73
CA TYR A 99 1.96 25.40 -7.74
C TYR A 99 0.47 25.71 -7.87
N HIS A 100 -0.36 24.69 -7.65
CA HIS A 100 -1.83 24.81 -7.61
C HIS A 100 -2.41 24.19 -6.34
N GLU A 101 -3.39 24.85 -5.71
CA GLU A 101 -4.05 24.35 -4.49
C GLU A 101 -5.36 23.62 -4.76
N TYR A 102 -5.64 22.60 -3.95
CA TYR A 102 -6.86 21.81 -3.96
C TYR A 102 -7.35 21.57 -2.53
N THR A 103 -8.65 21.72 -2.33
CA THR A 103 -9.30 21.52 -1.04
C THR A 103 -9.42 20.04 -0.73
N VAL A 104 -8.86 19.62 0.40
CA VAL A 104 -9.18 18.33 1.01
C VAL A 104 -10.31 18.55 2.00
N GLU A 105 -11.42 17.85 1.81
CA GLU A 105 -12.58 18.04 2.67
C GLU A 105 -12.28 17.68 4.13
N THR A 106 -12.93 18.40 5.04
CA THR A 106 -12.94 18.03 6.46
C THR A 106 -14.39 17.70 6.82
N PRO A 107 -14.71 16.43 7.11
CA PRO A 107 -16.07 16.01 7.38
C PRO A 107 -16.78 16.87 8.43
N GLY A 108 -18.02 17.24 8.14
CA GLY A 108 -18.87 18.01 9.06
C GLY A 108 -18.62 19.52 9.09
N LEU A 109 -17.61 20.04 8.38
CA LEU A 109 -17.42 21.49 8.25
C LEU A 109 -18.26 22.05 7.08
N PRO A 110 -18.93 23.19 7.26
CA PRO A 110 -19.73 23.84 6.21
C PRO A 110 -18.87 24.68 5.23
N HIS A 111 -17.55 24.62 5.38
CA HIS A 111 -16.56 25.40 4.66
C HIS A 111 -15.35 24.54 4.36
N ARG A 112 -14.46 25.02 3.48
CA ARG A 112 -13.30 24.27 2.95
C ARG A 112 -12.32 23.72 4.01
N GLY A 113 -12.38 24.20 5.24
CA GLY A 113 -11.46 23.77 6.31
C GLY A 113 -10.02 24.20 6.02
N ALA A 114 -9.09 23.59 6.75
CA ALA A 114 -7.66 23.91 6.69
C ALA A 114 -6.87 23.05 5.68
N ARG A 115 -7.36 21.83 5.40
CA ARG A 115 -6.59 20.80 4.69
C ARG A 115 -6.48 21.06 3.19
N ARG A 116 -5.29 20.91 2.62
CA ARG A 116 -5.05 21.10 1.18
C ARG A 116 -4.06 20.09 0.63
N ILE A 117 -4.24 19.75 -0.64
CA ILE A 117 -3.16 19.24 -1.48
C ILE A 117 -2.67 20.39 -2.35
N VAL A 118 -1.36 20.59 -2.42
CA VAL A 118 -0.71 21.53 -3.34
C VAL A 118 0.11 20.71 -4.34
N THR A 119 -0.15 20.87 -5.63
CA THR A 119 0.59 20.17 -6.68
C THR A 119 1.62 21.06 -7.33
N GLY A 120 2.78 20.51 -7.65
CA GLY A 120 3.79 21.15 -8.48
C GLY A 120 3.77 20.62 -9.92
N SER A 121 4.27 21.41 -10.86
CA SER A 121 4.25 21.06 -12.29
C SER A 121 5.17 19.89 -12.67
N ALA A 122 6.09 19.47 -11.79
CA ALA A 122 6.91 18.28 -12.00
C ALA A 122 6.23 16.99 -11.48
N GLY A 123 5.05 17.10 -10.86
CA GLY A 123 4.24 15.96 -10.40
C GLY A 123 4.33 15.68 -8.91
N GLU A 124 5.06 16.50 -8.15
CA GLU A 124 5.08 16.45 -6.69
C GLU A 124 3.76 16.94 -6.08
N HIS A 125 3.38 16.32 -4.97
CA HIS A 125 2.16 16.63 -4.24
C HIS A 125 2.55 16.89 -2.79
N PHE A 126 2.09 18.00 -2.23
CA PHE A 126 2.31 18.35 -0.83
C PHE A 126 0.97 18.38 -0.12
N PHE A 127 0.91 17.83 1.08
CA PHE A 127 -0.27 17.88 1.93
C PHE A 127 -0.03 18.79 3.14
N THR A 128 -1.02 19.60 3.47
CA THR A 128 -1.09 20.38 4.71
C THR A 128 -2.44 20.10 5.36
N ASP A 129 -2.45 19.88 6.68
CA ASP A 129 -3.67 19.79 7.49
C ASP A 129 -3.93 21.06 8.32
N ASP A 130 -2.97 21.98 8.33
CA ASP A 130 -2.88 23.11 9.24
C ASP A 130 -2.95 24.49 8.54
N HIS A 131 -3.46 24.51 7.29
CA HIS A 131 -3.63 25.71 6.48
C HIS A 131 -2.30 26.43 6.20
N TYR A 132 -1.36 25.69 5.60
CA TYR A 132 -0.06 26.18 5.13
C TYR A 132 0.93 26.56 6.25
N ALA A 133 0.80 25.98 7.45
CA ALA A 133 1.80 26.14 8.50
C ALA A 133 2.87 25.04 8.44
N SER A 134 2.56 23.89 7.86
CA SER A 134 3.50 22.81 7.56
C SER A 134 3.06 21.99 6.35
N PHE A 135 4.01 21.24 5.78
CA PHE A 135 3.77 20.35 4.65
C PHE A 135 4.50 19.02 4.82
N VAL A 136 3.85 17.95 4.37
CA VAL A 136 4.49 16.67 4.05
C VAL A 136 4.48 16.48 2.53
N LEU A 137 5.43 15.71 2.02
CA LEU A 137 5.42 15.28 0.62
C LEU A 137 4.61 14.00 0.51
N VAL A 138 3.67 13.96 -0.42
CA VAL A 138 2.78 12.83 -0.62
C VAL A 138 3.41 11.86 -1.60
N ASP A 139 3.60 10.62 -1.17
CA ASP A 139 3.90 9.51 -2.06
C ASP A 139 2.59 8.93 -2.59
N LEU A 140 2.27 9.25 -3.85
CA LEU A 140 1.10 8.72 -4.54
C LEU A 140 1.27 7.26 -4.97
N GLU A 141 2.50 6.78 -5.05
CA GLU A 141 2.85 5.46 -5.56
C GLU A 141 3.25 4.50 -4.43
N ALA A 142 3.42 4.99 -3.19
CA ALA A 142 3.65 4.18 -2.01
C ALA A 142 2.49 3.21 -1.77
N ALA A 143 2.74 1.98 -2.19
CA ALA A 143 2.25 0.81 -1.51
C ALA A 143 2.82 0.78 -0.08
N PRO A 144 2.03 0.60 1.00
CA PRO A 144 2.61 0.06 2.22
C PRO A 144 3.16 -1.33 1.86
N ASP A 145 4.48 -1.49 2.08
CA ASP A 145 5.23 -2.70 1.74
C ASP A 145 4.74 -3.96 2.48
N GLU A 146 3.95 -3.78 3.54
CA GLU A 146 3.11 -4.78 4.17
C GLU A 146 1.72 -4.17 4.38
N CYS A 147 0.67 -4.83 3.89
CA CYS A 147 -0.69 -4.49 4.30
C CYS A 147 -0.75 -4.29 5.82
N GLY A 148 -1.39 -3.21 6.26
CA GLY A 148 -1.58 -2.90 7.67
C GLY A 148 -2.17 -4.08 8.47
N ALA A 149 -2.10 -4.00 9.80
CA ALA A 149 -2.60 -5.06 10.68
C ALA A 149 -4.02 -5.49 10.27
N PRO A 150 -4.35 -6.80 10.32
CA PRO A 150 -5.65 -7.31 9.87
C PRO A 150 -6.75 -6.50 10.55
N SER A 151 -7.61 -5.88 9.75
CA SER A 151 -8.80 -5.22 10.28
C SER A 151 -9.55 -6.25 11.11
N GLY A 152 -10.11 -5.86 12.25
CA GLY A 152 -10.81 -6.74 13.18
C GLY A 152 -12.13 -7.29 12.64
N LEU A 153 -12.13 -7.72 11.38
CA LEU A 153 -13.22 -8.32 10.65
C LEU A 153 -13.44 -9.73 11.17
N ASP A 154 -14.70 -10.13 11.22
CA ASP A 154 -15.04 -11.52 11.43
C ASP A 154 -14.63 -12.33 10.20
N GLU A 155 -13.94 -13.44 10.42
CA GLU A 155 -13.63 -14.43 9.40
C GLU A 155 -14.81 -15.41 9.28
N VAL A 156 -15.35 -15.57 8.07
CA VAL A 156 -16.53 -16.39 7.80
C VAL A 156 -16.22 -17.40 6.68
N PRO A 157 -16.43 -18.70 6.92
CA PRO A 157 -16.30 -19.72 5.87
C PRO A 157 -17.18 -19.40 4.66
N VAL A 158 -16.62 -19.55 3.47
CA VAL A 158 -17.34 -19.28 2.22
C VAL A 158 -18.62 -20.12 2.07
N ALA A 159 -18.66 -21.28 2.71
CA ALA A 159 -19.82 -22.17 2.76
C ALA A 159 -21.01 -21.58 3.55
N ASP A 160 -20.75 -20.68 4.50
CA ASP A 160 -21.76 -20.01 5.34
C ASP A 160 -22.26 -18.70 4.73
N LEU A 161 -21.61 -18.23 3.66
CA LEU A 161 -22.01 -17.05 2.90
C LEU A 161 -23.02 -17.40 1.79
N PRO A 162 -23.74 -16.41 1.20
CA PRO A 162 -24.56 -16.67 0.03
C PRO A 162 -23.77 -17.37 -1.07
N SER A 163 -24.32 -18.40 -1.69
CA SER A 163 -23.60 -19.24 -2.67
C SER A 163 -23.02 -18.47 -3.87
N GLU A 164 -23.57 -17.29 -4.16
CA GLU A 164 -23.05 -16.35 -5.15
C GLU A 164 -21.64 -15.83 -4.81
N VAL A 165 -21.28 -15.73 -3.53
CA VAL A 165 -19.94 -15.35 -3.07
C VAL A 165 -18.90 -16.36 -3.56
N GLY A 166 -19.11 -17.64 -3.26
CA GLY A 166 -18.20 -18.71 -3.70
C GLY A 166 -18.09 -18.81 -5.23
N ARG A 167 -19.18 -18.55 -5.96
CA ARG A 167 -19.14 -18.47 -7.44
C ARG A 167 -18.30 -17.27 -7.92
N THR A 168 -18.43 -16.10 -7.29
CA THR A 168 -17.61 -14.93 -7.63
C THR A 168 -16.14 -15.17 -7.28
N VAL A 169 -15.82 -15.76 -6.12
CA VAL A 169 -14.44 -16.16 -5.76
C VAL A 169 -13.84 -17.08 -6.85
N ALA A 170 -14.59 -18.08 -7.31
CA ALA A 170 -14.13 -18.97 -8.36
C ALA A 170 -13.86 -18.24 -9.70
N LEU A 171 -14.69 -17.25 -10.06
CA LEU A 171 -14.46 -16.41 -11.23
C LEU A 171 -13.19 -15.57 -11.09
N VAL A 172 -12.97 -14.95 -9.94
CA VAL A 172 -11.76 -14.14 -9.68
C VAL A 172 -10.50 -15.00 -9.76
N ARG A 173 -10.51 -16.17 -9.12
CA ARG A 173 -9.40 -17.15 -9.22
C ARG A 173 -9.13 -17.62 -10.64
N ALA A 174 -10.16 -17.72 -11.47
CA ALA A 174 -10.04 -18.09 -12.88
C ALA A 174 -9.61 -16.93 -13.80
N GLY A 175 -9.56 -15.69 -13.29
CA GLY A 175 -9.30 -14.48 -14.09
C GLY A 175 -10.49 -14.04 -14.96
N GLY A 176 -11.71 -14.40 -14.58
CA GLY A 176 -12.94 -14.10 -15.30
C GLY A 176 -13.37 -15.19 -16.30
N PRO A 177 -14.24 -14.87 -17.28
CA PRO A 177 -14.79 -13.54 -17.58
C PRO A 177 -15.73 -13.02 -16.48
N TYR A 178 -15.73 -11.70 -16.27
CA TYR A 178 -16.61 -11.06 -15.28
C TYR A 178 -17.94 -10.62 -15.89
N PRO A 179 -19.07 -10.91 -15.23
CA PRO A 179 -20.39 -10.70 -15.82
C PRO A 179 -20.86 -9.24 -15.79
N TYR A 180 -20.30 -8.39 -14.92
CA TYR A 180 -20.73 -7.00 -14.79
C TYR A 180 -19.66 -6.01 -15.28
N PRO A 181 -20.08 -4.92 -15.96
CA PRO A 181 -19.19 -3.81 -16.26
C PRO A 181 -18.59 -3.24 -14.97
N GLY A 182 -17.27 -3.03 -14.98
CA GLY A 182 -16.55 -2.51 -13.82
C GLY A 182 -16.32 -3.55 -12.71
N ASP A 183 -16.39 -4.85 -13.00
CA ASP A 183 -15.75 -5.85 -12.16
C ASP A 183 -14.23 -5.88 -12.46
N GLY A 184 -13.40 -5.97 -11.41
CA GLY A 184 -11.94 -6.00 -11.50
C GLY A 184 -11.25 -4.63 -11.49
N GLN A 185 -12.00 -3.54 -11.33
CA GLN A 185 -11.42 -2.21 -11.09
C GLN A 185 -10.92 -2.09 -9.65
N ALA A 186 -9.99 -1.17 -9.42
CA ALA A 186 -9.43 -0.92 -8.10
C ALA A 186 -10.53 -0.59 -7.09
N TYR A 187 -10.45 -1.20 -5.91
CA TYR A 187 -11.15 -0.77 -4.70
C TYR A 187 -10.16 -0.02 -3.83
N GLN A 188 -10.55 1.13 -3.33
CA GLN A 188 -9.61 2.07 -2.71
C GLN A 188 -9.62 2.04 -1.19
N ASN A 189 -10.54 1.28 -0.58
CA ASN A 189 -10.68 1.20 0.88
C ASN A 189 -10.77 2.59 1.56
N ARG A 190 -11.51 3.54 0.98
CA ARG A 190 -11.59 4.93 1.50
C ARG A 190 -12.09 4.98 2.94
N GLU A 191 -12.98 4.07 3.30
CA GLU A 191 -13.54 3.99 4.64
C GLU A 191 -12.57 3.35 5.66
N GLY A 192 -11.42 2.81 5.23
CA GLY A 192 -10.43 2.18 6.10
C GLY A 192 -10.96 0.92 6.81
N LEU A 193 -11.89 0.19 6.19
CA LEU A 193 -12.53 -0.99 6.80
C LEU A 193 -11.75 -2.28 6.54
N LEU A 194 -10.99 -2.33 5.45
CA LEU A 194 -10.04 -3.41 5.14
C LEU A 194 -8.65 -3.03 5.63
N PRO A 195 -7.69 -3.98 5.71
CA PRO A 195 -6.31 -3.64 6.02
C PRO A 195 -5.76 -2.56 5.08
N ASP A 196 -4.98 -1.62 5.63
CA ASP A 196 -4.41 -0.52 4.87
C ASP A 196 -3.27 -1.03 3.98
N CYS A 197 -3.62 -1.31 2.72
CA CYS A 197 -2.74 -1.84 1.69
C CYS A 197 -2.46 -0.81 0.60
N ALA A 198 -1.65 -1.22 -0.37
CA ALA A 198 -1.26 -0.36 -1.48
C ALA A 198 -2.44 0.14 -2.29
N SER A 199 -2.28 1.33 -2.87
CA SER A 199 -3.19 1.76 -3.92
C SER A 199 -3.21 0.71 -5.03
N GLY A 200 -4.41 0.29 -5.44
CA GLY A 200 -4.60 -0.74 -6.45
C GLY A 200 -4.47 -2.19 -5.96
N TYR A 201 -4.08 -2.41 -4.71
CA TYR A 201 -3.99 -3.74 -4.09
C TYR A 201 -5.34 -4.46 -4.09
N TYR A 202 -6.42 -3.73 -3.79
CA TYR A 202 -7.75 -4.31 -3.78
C TYR A 202 -8.45 -4.16 -5.13
N ARG A 203 -9.22 -5.17 -5.51
CA ARG A 203 -10.07 -5.20 -6.71
C ARG A 203 -11.51 -5.51 -6.35
N LEU A 204 -12.45 -4.78 -6.95
CA LEU A 204 -13.87 -4.87 -6.66
C LEU A 204 -14.62 -5.76 -7.65
N PHE A 205 -15.47 -6.64 -7.13
CA PHE A 205 -16.31 -7.53 -7.93
C PHE A 205 -17.76 -7.53 -7.44
N THR A 206 -18.68 -7.65 -8.38
CA THR A 206 -20.11 -7.78 -8.11
C THR A 206 -20.45 -9.19 -7.62
N VAL A 207 -21.18 -9.29 -6.52
CA VAL A 207 -21.82 -10.54 -6.09
C VAL A 207 -23.31 -10.45 -6.47
N PRO A 208 -23.83 -11.30 -7.37
CA PRO A 208 -25.23 -11.24 -7.75
C PRO A 208 -26.17 -11.38 -6.55
N THR A 209 -27.26 -10.61 -6.55
CA THR A 209 -28.39 -10.82 -5.62
C THR A 209 -29.54 -11.47 -6.39
N PRO A 210 -29.91 -12.72 -6.08
CA PRO A 210 -31.01 -13.40 -6.77
C PRO A 210 -32.30 -12.58 -6.77
N GLY A 211 -32.94 -12.45 -7.93
CA GLY A 211 -34.19 -11.70 -8.10
C GLY A 211 -34.05 -10.18 -8.18
N VAL A 212 -32.83 -9.63 -8.03
CA VAL A 212 -32.56 -8.20 -8.20
C VAL A 212 -32.03 -7.93 -9.60
N SER A 213 -32.58 -6.90 -10.26
CA SER A 213 -32.04 -6.41 -11.52
C SER A 213 -30.82 -5.50 -11.29
N GLY A 214 -29.83 -5.58 -12.18
CA GLY A 214 -28.58 -4.83 -12.04
C GLY A 214 -27.59 -5.48 -11.08
N ARG A 215 -26.71 -4.67 -10.47
CA ARG A 215 -25.59 -5.13 -9.65
C ARG A 215 -25.94 -5.46 -8.20
N GLY A 216 -27.08 -4.99 -7.69
CA GLY A 216 -27.41 -5.08 -6.26
C GLY A 216 -26.38 -4.39 -5.34
N ASP A 217 -26.42 -4.67 -4.04
CA ASP A 217 -25.54 -4.06 -3.02
C ASP A 217 -24.37 -4.96 -2.59
N ARG A 218 -24.41 -6.25 -2.94
CA ARG A 218 -23.42 -7.23 -2.51
C ARG A 218 -22.14 -7.14 -3.34
N ARG A 219 -20.98 -7.13 -2.69
CA ARG A 219 -19.68 -7.07 -3.37
C ARG A 219 -18.68 -8.00 -2.74
N LEU A 220 -17.72 -8.42 -3.55
CA LEU A 220 -16.51 -9.12 -3.15
C LEU A 220 -15.33 -8.20 -3.45
N VAL A 221 -14.41 -8.07 -2.51
CA VAL A 221 -13.14 -7.40 -2.70
C VAL A 221 -12.05 -8.46 -2.65
N SER A 222 -11.12 -8.46 -3.61
CA SER A 222 -9.96 -9.35 -3.63
C SER A 222 -8.71 -8.52 -3.38
N GLY A 223 -7.83 -8.96 -2.49
CA GLY A 223 -6.47 -8.43 -2.37
C GLY A 223 -5.48 -9.15 -3.28
N GLU A 224 -4.31 -8.55 -3.51
CA GLU A 224 -3.22 -9.19 -4.26
C GLU A 224 -2.59 -10.36 -3.50
N GLY A 225 -2.75 -10.42 -2.17
CA GLY A 225 -2.36 -11.55 -1.32
C GLY A 225 -3.21 -12.81 -1.53
N GLY A 226 -4.33 -12.69 -2.24
CA GLY A 226 -5.26 -13.78 -2.53
C GLY A 226 -6.40 -13.94 -1.54
N GLU A 227 -6.45 -13.08 -0.52
CA GLU A 227 -7.53 -12.96 0.43
C GLU A 227 -8.76 -12.25 -0.19
N PHE A 228 -9.92 -12.51 0.41
CA PHE A 228 -11.20 -12.02 -0.07
C PHE A 228 -12.00 -11.42 1.07
N TYR A 229 -12.70 -10.32 0.78
CA TYR A 229 -13.62 -9.68 1.72
C TYR A 229 -15.01 -9.55 1.10
N TYR A 230 -16.04 -9.85 1.88
CA TYR A 230 -17.43 -9.76 1.45
C TYR A 230 -18.15 -8.62 2.17
N THR A 231 -18.86 -7.79 1.39
CA THR A 231 -19.80 -6.80 1.93
C THR A 231 -21.22 -7.09 1.42
N PRO A 232 -22.20 -7.26 2.32
CA PRO A 232 -23.60 -7.47 1.94
C PRO A 232 -24.36 -6.16 1.68
N ASP A 233 -23.80 -5.02 2.07
CA ASP A 233 -24.53 -3.77 2.34
C ASP A 233 -23.85 -2.53 1.75
N ARG A 234 -23.25 -2.68 0.55
CA ARG A 234 -22.61 -1.59 -0.20
C ARG A 234 -21.51 -0.90 0.61
N TYR A 235 -20.54 -1.69 1.06
CA TYR A 235 -19.30 -1.25 1.71
C TYR A 235 -19.48 -0.71 3.13
N ALA A 236 -20.67 -0.81 3.74
CA ALA A 236 -20.89 -0.35 5.10
C ALA A 236 -20.27 -1.30 6.14
N THR A 237 -20.27 -2.61 5.85
CA THR A 237 -19.60 -3.64 6.65
C THR A 237 -18.86 -4.64 5.78
N PHE A 238 -17.85 -5.27 6.35
CA PHE A 238 -17.08 -6.33 5.72
C PHE A 238 -16.90 -7.53 6.66
N VAL A 239 -16.72 -8.70 6.04
CA VAL A 239 -16.18 -9.92 6.67
C VAL A 239 -15.04 -10.42 5.80
N GLU A 240 -14.03 -11.04 6.42
CA GLU A 240 -13.02 -11.79 5.69
C GLU A 240 -13.62 -13.15 5.29
N VAL A 241 -13.38 -13.57 4.05
CA VAL A 241 -13.90 -14.82 3.51
C VAL A 241 -12.84 -15.90 3.65
N ASP A 242 -13.07 -16.82 4.58
CA ASP A 242 -12.28 -18.05 4.67
C ASP A 242 -12.68 -18.96 3.49
N THR A 243 -11.74 -19.16 2.57
CA THR A 243 -11.96 -19.99 1.37
C THR A 243 -11.50 -21.43 1.53
N ASP A 244 -10.89 -21.77 2.67
CA ASP A 244 -10.38 -23.10 3.01
C ASP A 244 -11.32 -23.87 3.97
N GLY A 245 -12.22 -23.14 4.65
CA GLY A 245 -13.24 -23.66 5.59
C GLY A 245 -14.51 -24.28 4.98
#